data_AF-A0A378F613-F1
#
_entry.id   AF-A0A378F613-F1
#
_cell.length_a   1.000
_cell.length_b   1.000
_cell.length_c   1.000
_cell.angle_alpha   90.00
_cell.angle_beta   90.00
_cell.angle_gamma   90.00
#
_symmetry.space_group_name_H-M   'P 1'
#
loop_
_entity.id
_entity.type
_entity.pdbx_description
1 polymer ?
#
loop_
_entity_poly.entity_id
_entity_poly.type
_entity_poly.pdbx_seq_one_letter_code
_entity_poly.pdbx_strand_id
1 'polypeptide(L)'
;MLKAAQLPQYQPLIADAIGKARRQGGSAETQLINACDQVAVDIGSEVLRHVPGRISTEVDARFAWDRGMCVAKARKLIQLYEKNGIGPSGF
;
A
#
# COMPACT_ATOMS: atom_id res chain seq x y z
N MET A 1 -1.54 1.88 10.33
CA MET A 1 -0.70 0.90 9.61
C MET A 1 0.24 0.12 10.53
N LEU A 2 1.21 0.74 11.22
CA LEU A 2 2.26 0.01 11.94
C LEU A 2 1.74 -1.00 13.00
N LYS A 3 0.73 -0.64 13.80
CA LYS A 3 0.12 -1.57 14.76
C LYS A 3 -0.64 -2.73 14.10
N ALA A 4 -1.28 -2.49 12.95
CA ALA A 4 -1.97 -3.53 12.21
C ALA A 4 -0.95 -4.56 11.67
N ALA A 5 0.19 -4.10 11.15
CA ALA A 5 1.25 -4.99 10.66
C ALA A 5 1.83 -5.93 11.74
N GLN A 6 1.62 -5.65 13.03
CA GLN A 6 2.09 -6.49 14.13
C GLN A 6 1.13 -7.65 14.48
N LEU A 7 -0.10 -7.66 13.93
CA LEU A 7 -1.07 -8.71 14.23
C LEU A 7 -0.75 -9.99 13.41
N PRO A 8 -0.81 -11.20 14.02
CA PRO A 8 -0.48 -12.45 13.35
C PRO A 8 -1.28 -12.69 12.07
N GLN A 9 -2.55 -12.31 12.05
CA GLN A 9 -3.45 -12.45 10.89
C GLN A 9 -3.00 -11.68 9.65
N TYR A 10 -2.16 -10.65 9.79
CA TYR A 10 -1.67 -9.84 8.67
C TYR A 10 -0.24 -10.22 8.23
N GLN A 11 0.44 -11.12 8.94
CA GLN A 11 1.77 -11.64 8.55
C GLN A 11 1.80 -12.26 7.14
N PRO A 12 0.78 -13.04 6.70
CA PRO A 12 0.75 -13.55 5.33
C PRO A 12 0.67 -12.44 4.28
N LEU A 13 -0.07 -11.36 4.55
CA LEU A 13 -0.16 -10.20 3.65
C LEU A 13 1.19 -9.48 3.54
N ILE A 14 1.91 -9.36 4.66
CA ILE A 14 3.25 -8.75 4.70
C ILE A 14 4.24 -9.59 3.89
N ALA A 15 4.22 -10.91 4.07
CA ALA A 15 5.08 -11.82 3.33
C ALA A 15 4.83 -11.77 1.81
N ASP A 16 3.56 -11.76 1.40
CA ASP A 16 3.17 -11.63 -0.01
C ASP A 16 3.59 -10.27 -0.59
N ALA A 17 3.37 -9.18 0.16
CA ALA A 17 3.79 -7.84 -0.25
C ALA A 17 5.31 -7.72 -0.44
N ILE A 18 6.11 -8.29 0.46
CA ILE A 18 7.57 -8.37 0.31
C ILE A 18 7.93 -9.21 -0.92
N GLY A 19 7.24 -10.33 -1.16
CA GLY A 19 7.44 -11.17 -2.33
C GLY A 19 7.10 -10.46 -3.65
N LYS A 20 6.04 -9.66 -3.69
CA LYS A 20 5.68 -8.80 -4.83
C LYS A 20 6.74 -7.71 -5.06
N ALA A 21 7.20 -7.06 -4.00
CA ALA A 21 8.20 -6.00 -4.10
C ALA A 21 9.56 -6.52 -4.59
N ARG A 22 10.01 -7.69 -4.12
CA ARG A 22 11.23 -8.35 -4.61
C ARG A 22 11.14 -8.69 -6.10
N ARG A 23 9.97 -9.15 -6.57
CA ARG A 23 9.73 -9.43 -8.00
C ARG A 23 9.78 -8.20 -8.89
N GLN A 24 9.46 -7.01 -8.37
CA GLN A 24 9.59 -5.75 -9.11
C GLN A 24 11.05 -5.30 -9.30
N GLY A 25 12.00 -5.84 -8.54
CA GLY A 25 13.42 -5.50 -8.63
C GLY A 25 13.77 -4.11 -8.10
N GLY A 26 14.95 -3.62 -8.46
CA GLY A 26 15.50 -2.35 -7.98
C GLY A 26 16.36 -2.47 -6.72
N SER A 27 16.75 -1.33 -6.15
CA SER A 27 17.57 -1.27 -4.94
C SER A 27 16.84 -1.81 -3.71
N ALA A 28 17.56 -2.16 -2.64
CA ALA A 28 16.96 -2.59 -1.38
C ALA A 28 15.99 -1.54 -0.80
N GLU A 29 16.31 -0.24 -0.94
CA GLU A 29 15.44 0.85 -0.53
C GLU A 29 14.17 0.93 -1.39
N THR A 30 14.30 0.77 -2.71
CA THR A 30 13.16 0.74 -3.63
C THR A 30 12.23 -0.43 -3.32
N GLN A 31 12.79 -1.61 -3.06
CA GLN A 31 12.03 -2.80 -2.67
C GLN A 31 11.31 -2.60 -1.34
N LEU A 32 11.97 -1.99 -0.34
CA LEU A 32 11.35 -1.68 0.94
C LEU A 32 10.15 -0.73 0.77
N ILE A 33 10.33 0.36 0.01
CA ILE A 33 9.27 1.32 -0.28
C ILE A 33 8.10 0.64 -1.01
N ASN A 34 8.39 -0.21 -2.01
CA ASN A 34 7.37 -0.95 -2.76
C ASN A 34 6.61 -1.94 -1.86
N ALA A 35 7.31 -2.62 -0.96
CA ALA A 35 6.69 -3.52 0.01
C ALA A 35 5.77 -2.76 0.97
N CYS A 36 6.21 -1.63 1.50
CA CYS A 36 5.38 -0.79 2.38
C CYS A 36 4.09 -0.33 1.69
N ASP A 37 4.18 0.16 0.45
CA ASP A 37 3.00 0.56 -0.34
C ASP A 37 2.03 -0.60 -0.53
N GLN A 38 2.56 -1.78 -0.90
CA GLN A 38 1.76 -2.96 -1.15
C GLN A 38 1.08 -3.47 0.13
N VAL A 39 1.78 -3.49 1.27
CA VAL A 39 1.18 -3.84 2.57
C VAL A 39 0.04 -2.90 2.92
N ALA A 40 0.23 -1.60 2.73
CA ALA A 40 -0.78 -0.60 3.03
C ALA A 40 -2.05 -0.80 2.18
N VAL A 41 -1.87 -1.08 0.89
CA VAL A 41 -2.97 -1.37 -0.02
C VAL A 41 -3.66 -2.68 0.33
N ASP A 42 -2.91 -3.77 0.53
CA ASP A 42 -3.47 -5.10 0.81
C ASP A 42 -4.26 -5.11 2.12
N ILE A 43 -3.78 -4.43 3.17
CA ILE A 43 -4.54 -4.24 4.42
C ILE A 43 -5.81 -3.42 4.16
N GLY A 44 -5.71 -2.30 3.45
CA GLY A 44 -6.87 -1.46 3.17
C GLY A 44 -7.92 -2.18 2.33
N SER A 45 -7.50 -2.99 1.36
CA SER A 45 -8.38 -3.85 0.57
C SER A 45 -9.10 -4.88 1.43
N GLU A 46 -8.40 -5.49 2.39
CA GLU A 46 -9.01 -6.45 3.32
C GLU A 46 -10.05 -5.77 4.23
N VAL A 47 -9.75 -4.57 4.74
CA VAL A 47 -10.71 -3.81 5.56
C VAL A 47 -11.98 -3.46 4.76
N LEU A 48 -11.84 -3.04 3.50
CA LEU A 48 -12.98 -2.70 2.64
C LEU A 48 -13.89 -3.90 2.32
N ARG A 49 -13.39 -5.14 2.44
CA ARG A 49 -14.25 -6.34 2.32
C ARG A 49 -15.21 -6.50 3.50
N HIS A 50 -14.90 -5.90 4.64
CA HIS A 50 -15.67 -6.03 5.88
C HIS A 50 -16.45 -4.76 6.26
N VAL A 51 -16.09 -3.60 5.70
CA VAL A 51 -16.69 -2.31 6.08
C VAL A 51 -17.21 -1.59 4.83
N PRO A 52 -18.49 -1.17 4.79
CA PRO A 52 -18.99 -0.30 3.74
C PRO A 52 -18.41 1.10 3.91
N GLY A 53 -17.86 1.70 2.84
CA GLY A 53 -17.37 3.07 2.86
C GLY A 53 -16.06 3.24 2.10
N ARG A 54 -15.13 3.99 2.71
CA ARG A 54 -13.82 4.31 2.14
C ARG A 54 -12.71 4.00 3.13
N ILE A 55 -11.51 3.75 2.61
CA ILE A 55 -10.28 3.62 3.40
C ILE A 55 -9.31 4.73 3.02
N SER A 56 -8.68 5.37 4.00
CA SER A 56 -7.60 6.33 3.75
C SER A 56 -6.24 5.66 3.93
N THR A 57 -5.35 5.89 2.96
CA THR A 57 -3.97 5.37 2.93
C THR A 57 -3.05 6.52 2.63
N GLU A 58 -2.16 6.79 3.58
CA GLU A 58 -1.27 7.94 3.53
C GLU A 58 -0.04 7.66 2.65
N VAL A 59 0.41 8.72 1.96
CA VAL A 59 1.72 8.77 1.32
C VAL A 59 2.78 9.02 2.38
N ASP A 60 3.96 8.44 2.20
CA ASP A 60 5.11 8.64 3.10
C ASP A 60 5.40 10.13 3.34
N ALA A 61 5.35 10.55 4.61
CA ALA A 61 5.50 11.93 5.03
C ALA A 61 6.86 12.54 4.66
N ARG A 62 7.89 11.72 4.38
CA ARG A 62 9.20 12.19 3.90
C ARG A 62 9.12 12.91 2.55
N PHE A 63 8.08 12.63 1.77
CA PHE A 63 7.82 13.30 0.50
C PHE A 63 6.82 14.46 0.62
N ALA A 64 6.36 14.81 1.83
CA ALA A 64 5.30 15.81 2.01
C ALA A 64 5.64 17.20 1.42
N TRP A 65 6.94 17.51 1.25
CA TRP A 65 7.41 18.76 0.65
C TRP A 65 7.62 18.69 -0.86
N ASP A 66 7.62 17.49 -1.46
CA ASP A 66 7.79 17.26 -2.89
C ASP A 66 6.44 16.94 -3.52
N ARG A 67 5.82 17.96 -4.09
CA ARG A 67 4.51 17.86 -4.75
C ARG A 67 4.53 16.84 -5.90
N GLY A 68 5.62 16.76 -6.67
CA GLY A 68 5.72 15.83 -7.80
C GLY A 68 5.72 14.39 -7.32
N MET A 69 6.53 14.10 -6.30
CA MET A 69 6.59 12.79 -5.66
C MET A 69 5.29 12.41 -4.96
N CYS A 70 4.63 13.34 -4.26
CA CYS A 70 3.30 13.10 -3.68
C CYS A 70 2.28 12.67 -4.73
N VAL A 71 2.20 13.37 -5.86
CA VAL A 71 1.26 13.04 -6.95
C VAL A 71 1.59 11.69 -7.58
N ALA A 72 2.88 11.43 -7.87
CA ALA A 72 3.32 10.15 -8.42
C ALA A 72 2.99 8.99 -7.48
N LYS A 73 3.21 9.18 -6.17
CA LYS A 73 2.90 8.17 -5.15
C LYS A 73 1.40 7.93 -5.02
N ALA A 74 0.59 8.99 -4.99
CA ALA A 74 -0.87 8.85 -4.94
C ALA A 74 -1.40 8.06 -6.14
N ARG A 75 -0.91 8.35 -7.35
CA ARG A 75 -1.27 7.59 -8.56
C ARG A 75 -0.84 6.13 -8.48
N LYS A 76 0.35 5.86 -7.94
CA LYS A 76 0.81 4.49 -7.71
C LYS A 76 -0.11 3.72 -6.75
N LEU A 77 -0.53 4.35 -5.65
CA LEU A 77 -1.45 3.72 -4.70
C LEU A 77 -2.81 3.41 -5.34
N ILE A 78 -3.36 4.33 -6.14
CA ILE A 78 -4.59 4.10 -6.90
C ILE A 78 -4.46 2.85 -7.80
N GLN A 79 -3.37 2.76 -8.59
CA GLN A 79 -3.13 1.60 -9.46
C GLN A 79 -3.01 0.28 -8.68
N LEU A 80 -2.47 0.31 -7.47
CA LEU A 80 -2.38 -0.87 -6.62
C LEU A 80 -3.77 -1.28 -6.09
N TYR A 81 -4.61 -0.32 -5.70
CA TYR A 81 -6.01 -0.60 -5.34
C TYR A 81 -6.82 -1.14 -6.51
N GLU A 82 -6.64 -0.59 -7.71
CA GLU A 82 -7.31 -1.05 -8.93
C GLU A 82 -6.95 -2.51 -9.25
N LYS A 83 -5.68 -2.91 -9.05
CA LYS A 83 -5.24 -4.31 -9.18
C LYS A 83 -5.94 -5.26 -8.19
N ASN A 84 -6.38 -4.73 -7.05
CA ASN A 84 -7.16 -5.45 -6.05
C ASN A 84 -8.69 -5.32 -6.30
N GLY A 85 -9.11 -4.73 -7.42
CA GLY A 85 -10.51 -4.56 -7.81
C GLY A 85 -11.21 -3.38 -7.14
N ILE A 86 -10.48 -2.47 -6.49
CA ILE A 86 -11.03 -1.30 -5.79
C ILE A 86 -10.80 -0.06 -6.65
N GLY A 87 -11.90 0.54 -7.10
CA GLY A 87 -11.86 1.78 -7.87
C GLY A 87 -11.60 3.03 -7.02
N PRO A 88 -11.32 4.19 -7.65
CA PRO A 88 -10.99 5.44 -6.96
C PRO A 88 -12.07 5.98 -6.01
N SER A 89 -13.31 5.48 -6.10
CA SER A 89 -14.43 5.89 -5.24
C SER A 89 -14.44 5.19 -3.87
N GLY A 90 -13.74 4.05 -3.75
CA GLY A 90 -13.61 3.25 -2.52
C GLY A 90 -12.40 3.60 -1.66
N PHE A 91 -11.56 4.54 -2.11
CA PHE A 91 -10.33 5.01 -1.48
C PHE A 91 -10.34 6.54 -1.38
#